data_AF-A0A1W9X0I9-F1
#
_entry.id   AF-A0A1W9X0I9-F1
#
_cell.length_a   1.000
_cell.length_b   1.000
_cell.length_c   1.000
_cell.angle_alpha   90.00
_cell.angle_beta   90.00
_cell.angle_gamma   90.00
#
_symmetry.space_group_name_H-M   'P 1'
#
loop_
_entity.id
_entity.type
_entity.pdbx_description
1 polymer ?
#
loop_
_entity_poly.entity_id
_entity_poly.type
_entity_poly.pdbx_seq_one_letter_code
_entity_poly.pdbx_strand_id
1 'polypeptide(L)'
;MIRLQPIGKLNKLTDDVVQELTTCYVTNGTSVWKKPYIIRALLKMSSDKCCYCECNVTEESNYLEVEHFQPKSLYPDKVVVWDNLLPSCKRCNGTKRDHDTQTHHSSC
;
A
#
# COMPACT_ATOMS: atom_id res chain seq x y z
N MET A 1 7.25 6.59 -12.80
CA MET A 1 6.77 5.39 -12.06
C MET A 1 7.84 4.35 -12.23
N ILE A 2 8.52 3.99 -11.15
CA ILE A 2 9.54 2.94 -11.20
C ILE A 2 8.91 1.61 -11.57
N ARG A 3 9.70 0.76 -12.22
CA ARG A 3 9.34 -0.64 -12.38
C ARG A 3 9.47 -1.35 -11.03
N LEU A 4 8.35 -1.70 -10.41
CA LEU A 4 8.34 -2.54 -9.22
C LEU A 4 8.86 -3.93 -9.58
N GLN A 5 9.73 -4.47 -8.74
CA GLN A 5 10.17 -5.85 -8.92
C GLN A 5 9.01 -6.77 -8.54
N PRO A 6 8.71 -7.82 -9.31
CA PRO A 6 7.70 -8.80 -8.92
C PRO A 6 8.26 -9.66 -7.78
N ILE A 7 8.23 -9.11 -6.57
CA ILE A 7 8.45 -9.88 -5.36
C ILE A 7 7.17 -10.68 -5.18
N GLY A 8 7.28 -12.00 -5.33
CA GLY A 8 6.17 -12.91 -5.07
C GLY A 8 5.58 -12.65 -3.68
N LYS A 9 4.26 -12.85 -3.55
CA LYS A 9 3.50 -12.70 -2.30
C LYS A 9 4.32 -13.24 -1.14
N LEU A 10 4.47 -12.42 -0.09
CA LEU A 10 5.18 -12.82 1.12
C LEU A 10 4.61 -14.14 1.64
N ASN A 11 5.48 -15.14 1.88
CA ASN A 11 5.07 -16.40 2.52
C ASN A 11 4.40 -16.19 3.89
N LYS A 12 4.65 -15.03 4.52
CA LYS A 12 4.05 -14.62 5.81
C LYS A 12 2.67 -13.98 5.68
N LEU A 13 2.27 -13.57 4.49
CA LEU A 13 0.99 -12.92 4.21
C LEU A 13 0.08 -13.95 3.51
N THR A 14 -0.25 -15.02 4.23
CA THR A 14 -1.19 -16.05 3.75
C THR A 14 -2.61 -15.50 3.69
N ASP A 15 -3.50 -16.18 2.97
CA ASP A 15 -4.90 -15.74 2.84
C ASP A 15 -5.62 -15.67 4.20
N ASP A 16 -5.33 -16.59 5.13
CA ASP A 16 -5.85 -16.53 6.50
C ASP A 16 -5.39 -15.27 7.23
N VAL A 17 -4.10 -14.90 7.12
CA VAL A 17 -3.56 -13.69 7.75
C VAL A 17 -4.15 -12.44 7.13
N VAL A 18 -4.36 -12.42 5.81
CA VAL A 18 -5.04 -11.32 5.11
C VAL A 18 -6.47 -11.16 5.65
N GLN A 19 -7.20 -12.26 5.81
CA GLN A 19 -8.58 -12.23 6.32
C GLN A 19 -8.64 -11.77 7.78
N GLU A 20 -7.72 -12.25 8.63
CA GLU A 20 -7.62 -11.86 10.04
C GLU A 20 -7.34 -10.36 10.18
N LEU A 21 -6.34 -9.85 9.45
CA LEU A 21 -5.97 -8.43 9.47
C LEU A 21 -7.10 -7.55 8.92
N THR A 22 -7.75 -7.99 7.85
CA THR A 22 -8.92 -7.29 7.28
C THR A 22 -10.03 -7.18 8.31
N THR A 23 -10.33 -8.28 9.01
CA THR A 23 -11.35 -8.29 10.07
C THR A 23 -10.96 -7.36 11.22
N CYS A 24 -9.69 -7.35 11.63
CA CYS A 24 -9.17 -6.41 12.62
C CYS A 24 -9.34 -4.94 12.20
N TYR A 25 -9.12 -4.63 10.92
CA TYR A 25 -9.33 -3.28 10.38
C TYR A 25 -10.79 -2.88 10.40
N VAL A 26 -11.69 -3.75 9.92
CA VAL A 26 -13.14 -3.46 9.89
C VAL A 26 -13.71 -3.27 11.29
N THR A 27 -13.24 -4.06 12.27
CA THR A 27 -13.74 -4.02 13.65
C THR A 27 -13.13 -2.91 14.50
N ASN A 28 -11.82 -2.69 14.41
CA ASN A 28 -11.10 -1.77 15.30
C ASN A 28 -10.61 -0.49 14.61
N GLY A 29 -10.69 -0.39 13.28
CA GLY A 29 -10.18 0.74 12.51
C GLY A 29 -8.65 0.88 12.55
N THR A 30 -7.93 -0.16 13.00
CA THR A 30 -6.48 -0.09 13.23
C THR A 30 -5.68 -0.24 11.92
N SER A 31 -4.52 0.41 11.85
CA SER A 31 -3.66 0.36 10.66
C SER A 31 -2.88 -0.96 10.56
N VAL A 32 -3.55 -2.03 10.16
CA VAL A 32 -3.02 -3.40 10.09
C VAL A 32 -1.93 -3.62 9.04
N TRP A 33 -1.83 -2.72 8.05
CA TRP A 33 -0.83 -2.77 6.97
C TRP A 33 0.54 -2.20 7.35
N LYS A 34 0.67 -1.53 8.51
CA LYS A 34 1.94 -0.95 8.99
C LYS A 34 2.84 -1.96 9.71
N LYS A 35 2.66 -3.27 9.46
CA LYS A 35 3.48 -4.31 10.08
C LYS A 35 4.93 -4.26 9.52
N PRO A 36 5.98 -4.45 10.35
CA PRO A 36 7.37 -4.34 9.90
C PRO A 36 7.74 -5.26 8.73
N TYR A 37 7.15 -6.45 8.65
CA TYR A 37 7.42 -7.40 7.56
C TYR A 37 6.81 -6.96 6.23
N ILE A 38 5.65 -6.30 6.23
CA ILE A 38 5.00 -5.72 5.05
C ILE A 38 5.86 -4.56 4.55
N ILE A 39 6.21 -3.64 5.45
CA ILE A 39 7.03 -2.46 5.15
C ILE A 39 8.38 -2.87 4.53
N ARG A 40 9.10 -3.81 5.13
CA ARG A 40 10.40 -4.29 4.61
C ARG A 40 10.27 -4.92 3.23
N ALA A 41 9.19 -5.63 2.96
CA ALA A 41 8.96 -6.24 1.66
C ALA A 41 8.62 -5.21 0.59
N LEU A 42 7.80 -4.20 0.91
CA LEU A 42 7.48 -3.10 0.02
C LEU A 42 8.73 -2.30 -0.36
N LEU A 43 9.58 -2.00 0.63
CA LEU A 43 10.88 -1.35 0.39
C LEU A 43 11.77 -2.17 -0.54
N LYS A 44 11.88 -3.48 -0.30
CA LYS A 44 12.64 -4.37 -1.18
C LYS A 44 12.07 -4.38 -2.61
N MET A 45 10.75 -4.32 -2.75
CA MET A 45 10.05 -4.34 -4.04
C MET A 45 10.32 -3.09 -4.87
N SER A 46 10.46 -1.94 -4.20
CA SER A 46 10.73 -0.66 -4.83
C SER A 46 12.20 -0.24 -4.79
N SER A 47 13.10 -1.09 -4.31
CA SER A 47 14.52 -0.74 -4.08
C SER A 47 14.66 0.54 -3.25
N ASP A 48 13.92 0.61 -2.14
CA ASP A 48 13.90 1.72 -1.20
C ASP A 48 13.40 3.06 -1.78
N LYS A 49 12.68 3.01 -2.90
CA LYS A 49 12.13 4.20 -3.57
C LYS A 49 10.61 4.26 -3.47
N CYS A 50 10.07 5.46 -3.61
CA CYS A 50 8.63 5.68 -3.80
C CYS A 50 8.21 5.28 -5.22
N CYS A 51 7.06 4.62 -5.37
CA CYS A 51 6.57 4.18 -6.66
C CYS A 51 6.22 5.32 -7.63
N TYR A 52 5.95 6.53 -7.10
CA TYR A 52 5.55 7.70 -7.88
C TYR A 52 6.73 8.63 -8.22
N CYS A 53 7.37 9.22 -7.21
CA CYS A 53 8.48 10.19 -7.38
C CYS A 53 9.84 9.53 -7.62
N GLU A 54 9.97 8.22 -7.40
CA GLU A 54 11.24 7.48 -7.47
C GLU A 54 12.30 7.95 -6.45
N CYS A 55 11.89 8.83 -5.53
CA CYS A 55 12.70 9.36 -4.46
C CYS A 55 12.90 8.33 -3.35
N ASN A 56 14.08 8.34 -2.72
CA ASN A 56 14.43 7.40 -1.67
C ASN A 56 13.60 7.67 -0.41
N VAL A 57 12.84 6.67 0.04
CA VAL A 57 11.91 6.76 1.18
C VAL A 57 12.54 6.37 2.52
N THR A 58 13.80 5.93 2.52
CA THR A 58 14.57 5.64 3.74
C THR A 58 15.35 6.85 4.25
N GLU A 59 15.42 7.94 3.47
CA GLU A 59 16.03 9.20 3.91
C GLU A 59 15.17 9.90 4.96
N GLU A 60 15.81 10.59 5.92
CA GLU A 60 15.16 11.18 7.12
C GLU A 60 13.94 12.07 6.80
N SER A 61 13.88 12.66 5.60
CA SER A 61 12.81 13.58 5.20
C SER A 61 11.66 12.92 4.42
N ASN A 62 11.78 11.66 3.98
CA ASN A 62 10.90 11.07 2.97
C ASN A 62 9.99 9.93 3.49
N TYR A 63 9.89 9.75 4.82
CA TYR A 63 9.14 8.71 5.54
C TYR A 63 8.23 7.85 4.66
N LEU A 64 8.57 6.55 4.56
CA LEU A 64 7.74 5.57 3.87
C LEU A 64 6.33 5.53 4.46
N GLU A 65 5.36 5.72 3.58
CA GLU A 65 3.96 5.38 3.81
C GLU A 65 3.55 4.22 2.88
N VAL A 66 2.53 3.50 3.32
CA VAL A 66 1.89 2.45 2.52
C VAL A 66 0.66 3.07 1.88
N GLU A 67 0.71 3.20 0.57
CA GLU A 67 -0.39 3.67 -0.27
C GLU A 67 -1.31 2.51 -0.63
N HIS A 68 -2.61 2.77 -0.65
CA HIS A 68 -3.60 1.84 -1.18
C HIS A 68 -3.99 2.26 -2.59
N PHE A 69 -3.74 1.39 -3.57
CA PHE A 69 -4.11 1.68 -4.96
C PHE A 69 -5.62 1.94 -5.08
N GLN A 70 -6.42 1.09 -4.43
CA GLN A 70 -7.85 1.23 -4.22
C GLN A 70 -8.11 1.72 -2.79
N PRO A 71 -8.85 2.83 -2.60
CA PRO A 71 -8.97 3.47 -1.31
C PRO A 71 -9.67 2.55 -0.29
N LYS A 72 -9.06 2.44 0.89
CA LYS A 72 -9.53 1.63 2.03
C LYS A 72 -10.90 2.04 2.58
N SER A 73 -11.39 3.24 2.24
CA SER A 73 -12.73 3.72 2.58
C SER A 73 -13.81 3.07 1.73
N LEU A 74 -13.50 2.73 0.47
CA LEU A 74 -14.41 2.05 -0.45
C LEU A 74 -14.19 0.55 -0.49
N TYR A 75 -12.94 0.10 -0.30
CA TYR A 75 -12.53 -1.30 -0.40
C TYR A 75 -11.82 -1.76 0.89
N PRO A 76 -12.53 -1.87 2.01
CA PRO A 76 -11.95 -2.30 3.28
C PRO A 76 -11.41 -3.74 3.24
N ASP A 77 -11.98 -4.58 2.37
CA ASP A 77 -11.55 -5.95 2.07
C ASP A 77 -10.17 -6.02 1.40
N LYS A 78 -9.73 -4.93 0.78
CA LYS A 78 -8.45 -4.85 0.05
C LYS A 78 -7.35 -4.15 0.82
N VAL A 79 -7.57 -3.86 2.09
CA VAL A 79 -6.66 -3.06 2.92
C VAL A 79 -5.29 -3.72 3.16
N VAL A 80 -5.21 -5.04 2.99
CA VAL A 80 -4.00 -5.87 3.15
C VAL A 80 -3.71 -6.76 1.93
N VAL A 81 -4.42 -6.56 0.82
CA VAL A 81 -4.14 -7.27 -0.43
C VAL A 81 -2.81 -6.77 -1.00
N TRP A 82 -1.85 -7.67 -1.21
CA TRP A 82 -0.48 -7.32 -1.61
C TRP A 82 -0.44 -6.44 -2.88
N ASP A 83 -1.21 -6.80 -3.90
CA ASP A 83 -1.27 -6.05 -5.16
C ASP A 83 -1.98 -4.69 -5.02
N ASN A 84 -2.65 -4.45 -3.89
CA ASN A 84 -3.27 -3.17 -3.56
C ASN A 84 -2.34 -2.27 -2.72
N LEU A 85 -1.20 -2.76 -2.24
CA LEU A 85 -0.25 -2.02 -1.40
C LEU A 85 0.92 -1.50 -2.24
N LEU A 86 1.20 -0.21 -2.14
CA LEU A 86 2.29 0.44 -2.85
C LEU A 86 3.21 1.22 -1.89
N PRO A 87 4.54 1.17 -2.05
CA PRO A 87 5.45 2.01 -1.29
C PRO A 87 5.40 3.45 -1.82
N SER A 88 5.02 4.40 -0.96
CA SER A 88 4.91 5.81 -1.32
C SER A 88 5.63 6.68 -0.29
N CYS A 89 6.17 7.82 -0.71
CA CYS A 89 6.63 8.82 0.25
C CYS A 89 5.43 9.60 0.80
N LYS A 90 5.56 10.15 2.00
CA LYS A 90 4.52 11.00 2.63
C LYS A 90 3.96 12.07 1.69
N ARG A 91 4.83 12.71 0.88
CA ARG A 91 4.44 13.75 -0.09
C ARG A 91 3.50 13.21 -1.18
N CYS A 92 3.84 12.09 -1.79
CA CYS A 92 3.04 11.50 -2.87
C CYS A 92 1.72 10.92 -2.34
N ASN A 93 1.77 10.21 -1.21
CA ASN A 93 0.57 9.69 -0.55
C ASN A 93 -0.41 10.82 -0.17
N GLY A 94 0.10 11.91 0.42
CA GLY A 94 -0.71 13.07 0.76
C GLY A 94 -1.33 13.79 -0.45
N THR A 95 -0.76 13.64 -1.64
CA THR A 95 -1.30 14.25 -2.88
C THR A 95 -2.48 13.44 -3.44
N LYS A 96 -2.42 12.10 -3.35
CA LYS A 96 -3.44 11.20 -3.91
C LYS A 96 -4.73 11.15 -3.08
N ARG A 97 -4.64 11.26 -1.75
CA ARG A 97 -5.79 11.19 -0.82
C ARG A 97 -6.74 10.03 -1.19
N ASP A 98 -8.04 10.27 -1.28
CA ASP A 98 -9.08 9.27 -1.54
C ASP A 98 -9.42 9.11 -3.03
N HIS A 99 -8.50 9.42 -3.95
CA HIS A 99 -8.76 9.29 -5.38
C HIS A 99 -8.99 7.82 -5.76
N ASP A 100 -10.23 7.50 -6.13
CA ASP A 100 -10.63 6.16 -6.57
C ASP A 100 -10.19 5.91 -8.01
N THR A 101 -9.30 4.94 -8.19
CA THR A 101 -8.76 4.51 -9.48
C THR A 101 -9.76 3.66 -10.28
N GLN A 102 -10.85 3.18 -9.68
CA GLN A 102 -11.92 2.46 -10.38
C GLN A 102 -13.03 3.35 -10.94
N THR A 103 -13.01 4.66 -10.67
CA THR A 103 -13.94 5.60 -11.31
C THR A 103 -13.55 5.82 -12.77
N HIS A 104 -13.81 4.82 -13.60
CA HIS A 104 -14.05 5.08 -15.01
C HIS A 104 -15.27 6.00 -15.07
N HIS A 105 -15.04 7.25 -15.46
CA HIS A 105 -16.07 8.07 -16.07
C HIS A 105 -16.56 7.33 -17.32
N SER A 106 -17.51 6.42 -17.13
CA SER A 106 -18.51 6.13 -18.14
C SER A 106 -19.49 7.30 -18.10
N SER A 107 -19.21 8.35 -18.86
CA SER A 107 -20.22 9.32 -19.38
C SER A 107 -19.55 10.37 -20.28
N CYS A 108 -20.06 10.43 -21.51
CA CYS A 108 -19.82 11.36 -22.63
C CYS A 108 -18.62 11.10 -23.53
#